data_AF-A0A0D6QM87-F1
#
_entry.id   AF-A0A0D6QM87-F1
#
_cell.length_a   1.000
_cell.length_b   1.000
_cell.length_c   1.000
_cell.angle_alpha   90.00
_cell.angle_beta   90.00
_cell.angle_gamma   90.00
#
_symmetry.space_group_name_H-M   'P 1'
#
loop_
_entity.id
_entity.type
_entity.pdbx_description
1 polymer ?
#
loop_
_entity_poly.entity_id
_entity_poly.type
_entity_poly.pdbx_seq_one_letter_code
_entity_poly.pdbx_strand_id
1 'polypeptide(L)'
;MEPKAFGTVLALLVDPAGKPVRGGGVKGQLHVLPGELVILRPRRWEEIVHRVANVLMIGSLVAVVANVVTWRSMAVVWGALVAQGAYWLALPFRRRLLEPVPLTAAGLDAARREGRVAIRVEASKIQEARPPEPPKKGFRQPARIVLPEGALEMYLSEAQFEEVRAALGR
;
A
#
# COMPACT_ATOMS: atom_id res chain seq x y z
N MET A 1 18.60 15.73 -4.38
CA MET A 1 18.42 14.89 -3.17
C MET A 1 17.73 13.61 -3.57
N GLU A 2 18.07 12.49 -2.94
CA GLU A 2 17.43 11.21 -3.21
C GLU A 2 16.08 11.10 -2.46
N PRO A 3 15.03 10.53 -3.10
CA PRO A 3 13.77 10.27 -2.44
C PRO A 3 13.92 9.29 -1.26
N LYS A 4 13.36 9.63 -0.10
CA LYS A 4 13.18 8.67 1.01
C LYS A 4 11.94 7.81 0.76
N ALA A 5 12.06 6.50 0.93
CA ALA A 5 10.96 5.56 0.83
C ALA A 5 10.47 5.15 2.23
N PHE A 6 9.16 5.16 2.45
CA PHE A 6 8.53 4.88 3.76
C PHE A 6 7.71 3.58 3.78
N GLY A 7 7.75 2.81 2.69
CA GLY A 7 7.02 1.56 2.54
C GLY A 7 5.63 1.73 1.95
N THR A 8 4.85 0.66 1.98
CA THR A 8 3.49 0.65 1.42
C THR A 8 2.51 1.28 2.40
N VAL A 9 1.81 2.33 1.97
CA VAL A 9 0.81 3.06 2.74
C VAL A 9 -0.56 2.94 2.09
N LEU A 10 -1.60 3.00 2.90
CA LEU A 10 -2.95 3.30 2.43
C LEU A 10 -3.14 4.82 2.53
N ALA A 11 -3.48 5.44 1.40
CA ALA A 11 -3.71 6.86 1.29
C ALA A 11 -5.09 7.15 0.71
N LEU A 12 -5.75 8.18 1.25
CA LEU A 12 -7.10 8.59 0.88
C LEU A 12 -7.11 10.09 0.63
N LEU A 13 -7.57 10.50 -0.54
CA LEU A 13 -7.94 11.90 -0.77
C LEU A 13 -9.33 12.16 -0.19
N VAL A 14 -9.42 13.22 0.58
CA VAL A 14 -10.62 13.65 1.30
C VAL A 14 -10.94 15.07 0.89
N ASP A 15 -12.22 15.35 0.65
CA ASP A 15 -12.71 16.69 0.31
C ASP A 15 -12.70 17.64 1.53
N PRO A 16 -13.03 18.95 1.36
CA PRO A 16 -13.09 19.89 2.47
C PRO A 16 -14.16 19.53 3.52
N ALA A 17 -15.19 18.79 3.13
CA ALA A 17 -16.25 18.32 4.02
C ALA A 17 -15.84 17.06 4.83
N GLY A 18 -14.63 16.54 4.62
CA GLY A 18 -14.14 15.34 5.31
C GLY A 18 -14.63 14.03 4.68
N LYS A 19 -15.17 14.05 3.46
CA LYS A 19 -15.63 12.83 2.76
C LYS A 19 -14.55 12.31 1.81
N PRO A 20 -14.34 10.99 1.74
CA PRO A 20 -13.42 10.41 0.76
C PRO A 20 -13.86 10.72 -0.67
N VAL A 21 -12.92 11.21 -1.48
CA VAL A 21 -13.15 11.44 -2.91
C VAL A 21 -13.33 10.10 -3.61
N ARG A 22 -14.31 9.99 -4.52
CA ARG A 22 -14.58 8.75 -5.26
C ARG A 22 -13.35 8.35 -6.08
N GLY A 23 -12.80 7.17 -5.81
CA GLY A 23 -11.57 6.70 -6.46
C GLY A 23 -10.28 7.38 -5.99
N GLY A 24 -10.35 8.26 -4.98
CA GLY A 24 -9.20 8.95 -4.40
C GLY A 24 -8.41 8.12 -3.39
N GLY A 25 -8.82 6.88 -3.14
CA GLY A 25 -8.10 5.93 -2.30
C GLY A 25 -7.08 5.13 -3.09
N VAL A 26 -5.85 5.04 -2.59
CA VAL A 26 -4.79 4.23 -3.17
C VAL A 26 -3.96 3.53 -2.12
N LYS A 27 -3.58 2.28 -2.40
CA LYS A 27 -2.52 1.58 -1.71
C LYS A 27 -1.26 1.64 -2.57
N GLY A 28 -0.17 2.18 -2.04
CA GLY A 28 1.06 2.39 -2.82
C GLY A 28 2.28 2.67 -1.96
N GLN A 29 3.46 2.69 -2.58
CA GLN A 29 4.69 3.04 -1.88
C GLN A 29 4.82 4.54 -1.74
N LEU A 30 5.05 5.00 -0.51
CA LEU A 30 5.26 6.40 -0.18
C LEU A 30 6.73 6.79 -0.40
N HIS A 31 6.93 7.78 -1.27
CA HIS A 31 8.22 8.43 -1.49
C HIS A 31 8.11 9.91 -1.16
N VAL A 32 9.10 10.43 -0.45
CA VAL A 32 9.15 11.83 -0.04
C VAL A 32 10.46 12.44 -0.52
N LEU A 33 10.33 13.62 -1.12
CA LEU A 33 11.41 14.52 -1.48
C LEU A 33 11.16 15.86 -0.77
N PRO A 34 12.20 16.68 -0.55
CA PRO A 34 12.04 17.97 0.12
C PRO A 34 10.98 18.90 -0.49
N GLY A 35 10.69 18.75 -1.79
CA GLY A 35 9.71 19.57 -2.50
C GLY A 35 8.37 18.88 -2.77
N GLU A 36 8.26 17.57 -2.54
CA GLU A 36 7.05 16.83 -2.90
C GLU A 36 6.91 15.49 -2.18
N LEU A 37 5.66 15.08 -2.00
CA LEU A 37 5.27 13.75 -1.56
C LEU A 37 4.63 13.02 -2.76
N VAL A 38 5.07 11.79 -2.99
CA VAL A 38 4.61 10.97 -4.12
C VAL A 38 4.22 9.59 -3.62
N ILE A 39 3.05 9.11 -4.03
CA ILE A 39 2.60 7.74 -3.77
C ILE A 39 2.55 7.00 -5.10
N LEU A 40 3.35 5.93 -5.20
CA LEU A 40 3.46 5.11 -6.39
C LEU A 40 2.60 3.86 -6.26
N ARG A 41 1.84 3.53 -7.30
CA ARG A 41 1.16 2.23 -7.40
C ARG A 41 2.21 1.10 -7.45
N PRO A 42 1.90 -0.06 -6.86
CA PRO A 42 2.71 -1.25 -7.06
C PRO A 42 2.87 -1.56 -8.55
N ARG A 43 3.95 -2.25 -8.91
CA ARG A 43 4.13 -2.70 -10.29
C ARG A 43 3.06 -3.75 -10.62
N ARG A 44 2.65 -3.82 -11.88
CA ARG A 44 1.64 -4.81 -12.33
C ARG A 44 2.01 -6.24 -11.94
N TRP A 45 3.28 -6.60 -12.03
CA TRP A 45 3.74 -7.94 -11.65
C TRP A 45 3.63 -8.19 -10.13
N GLU A 46 3.83 -7.18 -9.28
CA GLU A 46 3.66 -7.30 -7.82
C GLU A 46 2.19 -7.59 -7.50
N GLU A 47 1.26 -6.88 -8.15
CA GLU A 47 -0.18 -7.14 -8.03
C GLU A 47 -0.56 -8.56 -8.48
N ILE A 48 0.02 -9.03 -9.59
CA ILE A 48 -0.19 -10.39 -10.10
C ILE A 48 0.27 -11.42 -9.08
N VAL A 49 1.47 -11.26 -8.50
CA VAL A 49 2.00 -12.16 -7.47
C VAL A 49 1.07 -12.21 -6.26
N HIS A 50 0.59 -11.07 -5.78
CA HIS A 50 -0.36 -11.06 -4.66
C HIS A 50 -1.69 -11.71 -5.02
N ARG A 51 -2.20 -11.49 -6.24
CA ARG A 51 -3.46 -12.09 -6.72
C ARG A 51 -3.35 -13.61 -6.83
N VAL A 52 -2.29 -14.12 -7.47
CA VAL A 52 -2.05 -15.56 -7.62
C VAL A 52 -1.93 -16.23 -6.25
N ALA A 53 -1.17 -15.66 -5.32
CA ALA A 53 -1.04 -16.21 -3.98
C ALA A 53 -2.39 -16.27 -3.24
N ASN A 54 -3.22 -15.23 -3.36
CA ASN A 54 -4.56 -15.23 -2.77
C ASN A 54 -5.47 -16.28 -3.42
N VAL A 55 -5.40 -16.46 -4.73
CA VAL A 55 -6.14 -17.50 -5.46
C VAL A 55 -5.70 -18.90 -5.02
N LEU A 56 -4.39 -19.14 -4.85
CA LEU A 56 -3.90 -20.43 -4.33
C LEU A 56 -4.40 -20.70 -2.91
N MET A 57 -4.34 -19.70 -2.03
CA MET A 57 -4.79 -19.83 -0.64
C MET A 57 -6.30 -20.06 -0.54
N ILE A 58 -7.11 -19.21 -1.17
CA ILE A 58 -8.58 -19.30 -1.08
C ILE A 58 -9.08 -20.49 -1.90
N GLY A 59 -8.53 -20.69 -3.10
CA GLY A 59 -8.91 -21.77 -4.00
C GLY A 59 -8.63 -23.14 -3.40
N SER A 60 -7.50 -23.33 -2.70
CA SER A 60 -7.23 -24.59 -2.01
C SER A 60 -8.21 -24.86 -0.87
N LEU A 61 -8.59 -23.84 -0.09
CA LEU A 61 -9.62 -23.98 0.94
C LEU A 61 -10.97 -24.39 0.34
N VAL A 62 -11.41 -23.68 -0.70
CA VAL A 62 -12.67 -23.98 -1.40
C VAL A 62 -12.64 -25.39 -2.00
N ALA A 63 -11.52 -25.80 -2.60
CA ALA A 63 -11.35 -27.12 -3.18
C ALA A 63 -11.48 -28.23 -2.11
N VAL A 64 -10.89 -28.04 -0.92
CA VAL A 64 -11.03 -29.00 0.19
C VAL A 64 -12.47 -29.08 0.68
N VAL A 65 -13.13 -27.93 0.87
CA VAL A 65 -14.55 -27.89 1.30
C VAL A 65 -15.44 -28.61 0.29
N ALA A 66 -15.29 -28.28 -1.01
CA ALA A 66 -16.03 -28.96 -2.07
C ALA A 66 -15.73 -30.47 -2.07
N ASN A 67 -14.47 -30.87 -1.94
CA ASN A 67 -14.07 -32.27 -1.93
C ASN A 67 -14.71 -33.07 -0.78
N VAL A 68 -14.83 -32.50 0.41
CA VAL A 68 -15.49 -33.16 1.55
C VAL A 68 -16.97 -33.40 1.26
N VAL A 69 -17.63 -32.45 0.59
CA VAL A 69 -19.08 -32.50 0.32
C VAL A 69 -19.42 -33.34 -0.91
N THR A 70 -18.64 -33.26 -1.98
CA THR A 70 -19.00 -33.81 -3.29
C THR A 70 -18.06 -34.92 -3.76
N TRP A 71 -16.77 -34.62 -3.94
CA TRP A 71 -15.88 -35.46 -4.74
C TRP A 71 -15.17 -36.59 -3.98
N ARG A 72 -14.90 -36.40 -2.68
CA ARG A 72 -14.23 -37.35 -1.78
C ARG A 72 -12.95 -37.97 -2.37
N SER A 73 -12.19 -37.17 -3.13
CA SER A 73 -11.00 -37.62 -3.85
C SER A 73 -9.72 -37.20 -3.13
N MET A 74 -8.79 -38.15 -2.98
CA MET A 74 -7.48 -37.87 -2.39
C MET A 74 -6.61 -36.98 -3.29
N ALA A 75 -6.82 -37.02 -4.61
CA ALA A 75 -6.08 -36.16 -5.54
C ALA A 75 -6.35 -34.67 -5.30
N VAL A 76 -7.59 -34.32 -4.91
CA VAL A 76 -7.95 -32.93 -4.58
C VAL A 76 -7.27 -32.48 -3.29
N VAL A 77 -7.14 -33.37 -2.30
CA VAL A 77 -6.42 -33.09 -1.05
C VAL A 77 -4.94 -32.82 -1.34
N TRP A 78 -4.29 -33.65 -2.16
CA TRP A 78 -2.90 -33.41 -2.57
C TRP A 78 -2.73 -32.11 -3.35
N GLY A 79 -3.63 -31.79 -4.28
CA GLY A 79 -3.61 -30.53 -5.01
C GLY A 79 -3.74 -29.31 -4.08
N ALA A 80 -4.63 -29.39 -3.08
CA ALA A 80 -4.78 -28.34 -2.08
C ALA A 80 -3.53 -28.19 -1.20
N LEU A 81 -2.91 -29.29 -0.80
CA LEU A 81 -1.65 -29.27 -0.04
C LEU A 81 -0.52 -28.62 -0.84
N VAL A 82 -0.36 -28.96 -2.13
CA VAL A 82 0.64 -28.34 -2.99
C VAL A 82 0.39 -26.84 -3.16
N ALA A 83 -0.86 -26.43 -3.36
CA ALA A 83 -1.24 -25.02 -3.46
C ALA A 83 -0.94 -24.23 -2.16
N GLN A 84 -1.19 -24.84 -0.99
CA GLN A 84 -0.81 -24.28 0.31
C GLN A 84 0.71 -24.20 0.46
N GLY A 85 1.44 -25.25 0.09
CA GLY A 85 2.91 -25.24 0.07
C GLY A 85 3.47 -24.10 -0.78
N ALA A 86 2.96 -23.94 -2.00
CA ALA A 86 3.35 -22.85 -2.90
C ALA A 86 3.03 -21.46 -2.30
N TYR A 87 1.87 -21.31 -1.66
CA TYR A 87 1.50 -20.07 -0.95
C TYR A 87 2.52 -19.73 0.15
N TRP A 88 2.87 -20.70 1.00
CA TRP A 88 3.81 -20.49 2.10
C TRP A 88 5.24 -20.21 1.61
N LEU A 89 5.68 -20.89 0.55
CA LEU A 89 6.97 -20.62 -0.09
C LEU A 89 7.04 -19.22 -0.71
N ALA A 90 5.91 -18.71 -1.21
CA ALA A 90 5.83 -17.35 -1.76
C ALA A 90 5.75 -16.25 -0.68
N LEU A 91 5.42 -16.59 0.57
CA LEU A 91 5.24 -15.63 1.65
C LEU A 91 6.44 -14.71 1.92
N PRO A 92 7.70 -15.20 2.08
CA PRO A 92 8.85 -14.32 2.32
C PRO A 92 9.07 -13.35 1.17
N PHE A 93 8.93 -13.81 -0.08
CA PHE A 93 9.03 -12.95 -1.25
C PHE A 93 7.96 -11.87 -1.24
N ARG A 94 6.69 -12.23 -0.98
CA ARG A 94 5.58 -11.27 -0.86
C ARG A 94 5.78 -10.24 0.23
N ARG A 95 6.40 -10.61 1.36
CA ARG A 95 6.74 -9.67 2.43
C ARG A 95 7.76 -8.65 1.96
N ARG A 96 8.80 -9.08 1.23
CA ARG A 96 9.79 -8.17 0.64
C ARG A 96 9.18 -7.18 -0.36
N LEU A 97 8.12 -7.55 -1.08
CA LEU A 97 7.42 -6.61 -1.97
C LEU A 97 6.74 -5.45 -1.24
N LEU A 98 6.46 -5.61 0.06
CA LEU A 98 5.84 -4.57 0.88
C LEU A 98 6.88 -3.65 1.55
N GLU A 99 8.14 -4.07 1.57
CA GLU A 99 9.25 -3.29 2.15
C GLU A 99 9.47 -1.99 1.35
N PRO A 100 9.98 -0.93 2.01
CA PRO A 100 10.33 0.31 1.32
C PRO A 100 11.43 0.03 0.28
N VAL A 101 11.13 0.29 -0.99
CA VAL A 101 12.14 0.20 -2.05
C VAL A 101 12.70 1.61 -2.26
N PRO A 102 13.95 1.91 -1.87
CA PRO A 102 14.55 3.20 -2.14
C PRO A 102 14.64 3.39 -3.66
N LEU A 103 14.19 4.55 -4.15
CA LEU A 103 14.32 4.93 -5.55
C LEU A 103 15.31 6.07 -5.66
N THR A 104 16.14 6.05 -6.69
CA THR A 104 16.91 7.23 -7.10
C THR A 104 15.99 8.24 -7.78
N ALA A 105 16.46 9.47 -7.99
CA ALA A 105 15.72 10.48 -8.76
C ALA A 105 15.33 9.94 -10.17
N ALA A 106 16.26 9.29 -10.86
CA ALA A 106 16.00 8.66 -12.15
C ALA A 106 14.96 7.53 -12.07
N GLY A 107 14.95 6.76 -10.97
CA GLY A 107 13.94 5.72 -10.72
C GLY A 107 12.54 6.29 -10.50
N LEU A 108 12.44 7.44 -9.82
CA LEU A 108 11.17 8.15 -9.66
C LEU A 108 10.66 8.72 -11.00
N ASP A 109 11.56 9.25 -11.83
CA ASP A 109 11.20 9.75 -13.16
C ASP A 109 10.81 8.63 -14.13
N ALA A 110 11.42 7.45 -14.02
CA ALA A 110 10.95 6.26 -14.72
C ALA A 110 9.53 5.88 -14.28
N ALA A 111 9.26 5.85 -12.97
CA ALA A 111 7.92 5.56 -12.44
C ALA A 111 6.86 6.58 -12.88
N ARG A 112 7.24 7.86 -13.03
CA ARG A 112 6.38 8.90 -13.63
C ARG A 112 6.03 8.59 -15.08
N ARG A 113 7.03 8.27 -15.90
CA ARG A 113 6.84 7.91 -17.31
C ARG A 113 6.01 6.64 -17.49
N GLU A 114 6.11 5.70 -16.55
CA GLU A 114 5.30 4.49 -16.50
C GLU A 114 3.84 4.73 -16.03
N GLY A 115 3.48 5.97 -15.66
CA GLY A 115 2.14 6.31 -15.18
C GLY A 115 1.81 5.70 -13.81
N ARG A 116 2.83 5.37 -13.00
CA ARG A 116 2.64 4.74 -11.69
C ARG A 116 2.33 5.72 -10.57
N VAL A 117 2.50 7.02 -10.78
CA VAL A 117 2.16 8.05 -9.79
C VAL A 117 0.65 8.07 -9.58
N ALA A 118 0.22 7.70 -8.39
CA ALA A 118 -1.19 7.75 -8.01
C ALA A 118 -1.56 9.09 -7.39
N ILE A 119 -0.74 9.55 -6.46
CA ILE A 119 -0.94 10.82 -5.75
C ILE A 119 0.39 11.55 -5.76
N ARG A 120 0.36 12.85 -6.07
CA ARG A 120 1.49 13.77 -5.98
C ARG A 120 1.01 15.01 -5.26
N VAL A 121 1.73 15.39 -4.20
CA VAL A 121 1.47 16.59 -3.42
C VAL A 121 2.75 17.40 -3.39
N GLU A 122 2.71 18.63 -3.89
CA GLU A 122 3.81 19.57 -3.77
C GLU A 122 3.89 20.09 -2.33
N ALA A 123 5.10 20.15 -1.76
CA ALA A 123 5.31 20.63 -0.39
C ALA A 123 4.83 22.08 -0.21
N SER A 124 4.87 22.91 -1.26
CA SER A 124 4.35 24.28 -1.26
C SER A 124 2.83 24.36 -1.08
N LYS A 125 2.09 23.33 -1.47
CA LYS A 125 0.62 23.26 -1.35
C LYS A 125 0.16 22.70 -0.01
N ILE A 126 1.06 22.16 0.80
CA ILE A 126 0.72 21.64 2.12
C ILE A 126 0.48 22.83 3.04
N GLN A 127 -0.74 22.96 3.57
CA GLN A 127 -1.07 24.01 4.54
C GLN A 127 -0.67 23.59 5.96
N GLU A 128 -0.95 22.34 6.30
CA GLU A 128 -0.71 21.80 7.64
C GLU A 128 -0.41 20.29 7.54
N ALA A 129 0.47 19.78 8.40
CA ALA A 129 0.72 18.35 8.55
C ALA A 129 0.37 17.94 9.98
N ARG A 130 -0.70 17.16 10.15
CA ARG A 130 -1.18 16.68 11.44
C ARG A 130 -0.78 15.23 11.66
N PRO A 131 -0.20 14.90 12.83
CA PRO A 131 0.13 13.52 13.17
C PRO A 131 -1.12 12.66 13.29
N PRO A 132 -0.99 11.32 13.20
CA PRO A 132 -2.10 10.43 13.46
C PRO A 132 -2.58 10.58 14.90
N GLU A 133 -3.89 10.77 15.10
CA GLU A 133 -4.49 10.83 16.44
C GLU A 133 -4.39 9.47 17.16
N PRO A 134 -4.42 9.47 18.51
CA PRO A 134 -4.55 8.24 19.28
C PRO A 134 -5.75 7.41 18.81
N PRO A 135 -5.64 6.07 18.81
CA PRO A 135 -6.70 5.21 18.29
C PRO A 135 -8.00 5.40 19.08
N LYS A 136 -9.06 5.81 18.38
CA LYS A 136 -10.41 5.91 18.95
C LYS A 136 -11.09 4.55 18.80
N LYS A 137 -11.51 3.96 19.92
CA LYS A 137 -12.24 2.66 19.96
C LYS A 137 -11.52 1.52 19.22
N GLY A 138 -10.19 1.47 19.29
CA GLY A 138 -9.38 0.45 18.61
C GLY A 138 -9.10 0.71 17.13
N PHE A 139 -9.61 1.79 16.54
CA PHE A 139 -9.31 2.17 15.16
C PHE A 139 -8.18 3.20 15.12
N ARG A 140 -7.10 2.85 14.41
CA ARG A 140 -5.99 3.75 14.14
C ARG A 140 -6.46 4.90 13.26
N GLN A 141 -6.20 6.13 13.68
CA GLN A 141 -6.51 7.31 12.89
C GLN A 141 -5.38 7.58 11.88
N PRO A 142 -5.70 8.08 10.68
CA PRO A 142 -4.68 8.44 9.70
C PRO A 142 -3.95 9.73 10.09
N ALA A 143 -2.71 9.85 9.66
CA ALA A 143 -2.02 11.13 9.59
C ALA A 143 -2.66 11.97 8.48
N ARG A 144 -2.72 13.30 8.65
CA ARG A 144 -3.46 14.18 7.74
C ARG A 144 -2.58 15.30 7.21
N ILE A 145 -2.42 15.35 5.90
CA ILE A 145 -1.76 16.44 5.18
C ILE A 145 -2.86 17.33 4.60
N VAL A 146 -3.05 18.51 5.19
CA VAL A 146 -4.09 19.46 4.81
C VAL A 146 -3.68 20.20 3.55
N LEU A 147 -4.59 20.24 2.58
CA LEU A 147 -4.43 20.84 1.26
C LEU A 147 -5.52 21.91 1.06
N PRO A 148 -5.36 22.85 0.11
CA PRO A 148 -6.35 23.90 -0.11
C PRO A 148 -7.76 23.38 -0.43
N GLU A 149 -7.84 22.23 -1.10
CA GLU A 149 -9.09 21.62 -1.54
C GLU A 149 -9.50 20.40 -0.71
N GLY A 150 -8.89 20.21 0.47
CA GLY A 150 -9.23 19.08 1.34
C GLY A 150 -8.04 18.53 2.10
N ALA A 151 -7.84 17.22 2.08
CA ALA A 151 -6.71 16.59 2.74
C ALA A 151 -6.28 15.28 2.08
N LEU A 152 -5.00 14.96 2.25
CA LEU A 152 -4.47 13.61 2.05
C LEU A 152 -4.35 12.93 3.41
N GLU A 153 -5.13 11.88 3.62
CA GLU A 153 -5.04 11.02 4.80
C GLU A 153 -4.16 9.81 4.50
N MET A 154 -3.21 9.51 5.38
CA MET A 154 -2.28 8.40 5.24
C MET A 154 -2.20 7.59 6.54
N TYR A 155 -2.33 6.28 6.45
CA TYR A 155 -2.20 5.41 7.62
C TYR A 155 -0.72 5.16 7.94
N LEU A 156 -0.14 6.07 8.73
CA LEU A 156 1.26 6.06 9.18
C LEU A 156 1.36 5.83 10.69
N SER A 157 2.52 5.39 11.17
CA SER A 157 2.83 5.47 12.61
C SER A 157 3.24 6.88 12.93
N GLU A 158 3.19 7.25 14.21
CA GLU A 158 3.69 8.54 14.65
C GLU A 158 5.17 8.71 14.27
N ALA A 159 6.01 7.68 14.50
CA ALA A 159 7.40 7.68 14.07
C ALA A 159 7.56 7.87 12.54
N GLN A 160 6.79 7.13 11.73
CA GLN A 160 6.82 7.29 10.27
C GLN A 160 6.35 8.68 9.83
N PHE A 161 5.35 9.24 10.50
CA PHE A 161 4.86 10.58 10.21
C PHE A 161 5.92 11.65 10.50
N GLU A 162 6.61 11.56 11.65
CA GLU A 162 7.69 12.48 11.99
C GLU A 162 8.84 12.41 10.97
N GLU A 163 9.21 11.20 10.53
CA GLU A 163 10.23 11.06 9.49
C GLU A 163 9.78 11.61 8.12
N VAL A 164 8.50 11.46 7.77
CA VAL A 164 7.92 12.06 6.55
C VAL A 164 7.92 13.58 6.65
N ARG A 165 7.53 14.14 7.81
CA ARG A 165 7.52 15.59 8.06
C ARG A 165 8.93 16.17 7.93
N ALA A 166 9.90 15.52 8.58
CA ALA A 166 11.31 15.88 8.48
C ALA A 166 11.84 15.78 7.04
N ALA A 167 11.45 14.75 6.28
CA ALA A 167 11.85 14.58 4.88
C ALA A 167 11.22 15.63 3.93
N LEU A 168 10.07 16.19 4.29
CA LEU A 168 9.45 17.34 3.61
C LEU A 168 10.08 18.69 4.01
N GLY A 169 11.03 18.70 4.95
CA GLY A 169 11.63 19.92 5.48
C GLY A 169 10.67 20.73 6.36
N ARG A 170 9.76 20.06 7.07
CA ARG A 170 8.72 20.65 7.92
C ARG A 170 8.67 20.04 9.31
#